data_AF-A0A533W8C7-F1
#
_entry.id   AF-A0A533W8C7-F1
#
_cell.length_a   1.000
_cell.length_b   1.000
_cell.length_c   1.000
_cell.angle_alpha   90.00
_cell.angle_beta   90.00
_cell.angle_gamma   90.00
#
_symmetry.space_group_name_H-M   'P 1'
#
loop_
_entity.id
_entity.type
_entity.pdbx_description
1 polymer ?
#
loop_
_entity_poly.entity_id
_entity_poly.type
_entity_poly.pdbx_seq_one_letter_code
_entity_poly.pdbx_strand_id
1 'polypeptide(L)'
;LDRRRQKRGELIGYDGYHRKKGTKVHVAVTPASLPVSVMIGRGNEHESRKLIPLMEGVSVKAPHRRGRPRKRPWRVHADKNYDTFLVRLYLQRRHIRANIPSRSRKKRQGRPTIFDEHALKKTRYTVERFFSWMKSFRRIDTRYDRLVSSFMGFIRIACSLILMREVLR
;
A
#
# COMPACT_ATOMS: atom_id res chain seq x y z
N LEU A 1 35.37 12.81 -8.25
CA LEU A 1 34.77 11.44 -8.26
C LEU A 1 34.31 11.08 -6.84
N ASP A 2 33.21 11.66 -6.38
CA ASP A 2 32.76 11.54 -4.98
C ASP A 2 31.79 10.35 -4.84
N ARG A 3 32.31 9.17 -4.45
CA ARG A 3 31.52 7.95 -4.20
C ARG A 3 30.81 8.00 -2.83
N ARG A 4 30.15 9.11 -2.48
CA ARG A 4 29.44 9.23 -1.18
C ARG A 4 28.14 8.43 -1.16
N ARG A 5 28.16 7.37 -0.33
CA ARG A 5 27.03 6.62 0.25
C ARG A 5 26.00 6.07 -0.74
N GLN A 6 26.40 5.06 -1.52
CA GLN A 6 25.39 4.20 -2.16
C GLN A 6 24.56 3.49 -1.07
N LYS A 7 23.23 3.63 -1.13
CA LYS A 7 22.29 2.82 -0.33
C LYS A 7 22.55 1.33 -0.61
N ARG A 8 23.04 0.60 0.38
CA ARG A 8 23.39 -0.84 0.33
C ARG A 8 22.61 -1.60 1.41
N GLY A 9 22.10 -2.78 1.08
CA GLY A 9 21.25 -3.59 1.98
C GLY A 9 20.19 -4.41 1.23
N GLU A 10 19.54 -5.31 1.94
CA GLU A 10 18.49 -6.17 1.41
C GLU A 10 17.23 -5.35 1.02
N LEU A 11 16.55 -5.78 -0.05
CA LEU A 11 15.42 -5.09 -0.69
C LEU A 11 15.67 -3.64 -1.14
N ILE A 12 16.92 -3.25 -1.36
CA ILE A 12 17.24 -2.01 -2.06
C ILE A 12 17.22 -2.30 -3.57
N GLY A 13 16.27 -1.69 -4.27
CA GLY A 13 16.15 -1.75 -5.72
C GLY A 13 16.37 -0.37 -6.33
N TYR A 14 16.91 -0.32 -7.55
CA TYR A 14 16.97 0.92 -8.32
C TYR A 14 15.63 1.13 -9.00
N ASP A 15 14.92 2.20 -8.62
CA ASP A 15 13.75 2.64 -9.35
C ASP A 15 14.21 3.46 -10.56
N GLY A 16 14.07 2.90 -11.76
CA GLY A 16 14.47 3.56 -13.00
C GLY A 16 13.61 4.78 -13.36
N TYR A 17 12.36 4.83 -12.89
CA TYR A 17 11.46 5.95 -13.13
C TYR A 17 11.86 7.16 -12.29
N HIS A 18 12.18 6.95 -11.01
CA HIS A 18 12.62 8.01 -10.10
C HIS A 18 14.15 8.17 -10.02
N ARG A 19 14.91 7.36 -10.77
CA ARG A 19 16.39 7.30 -10.78
C ARG A 19 17.04 7.21 -9.39
N LYS A 20 16.37 6.56 -8.44
CA LYS A 20 16.80 6.49 -7.03
C LYS A 20 16.88 5.04 -6.56
N LYS A 21 17.93 4.71 -5.80
CA LYS A 21 17.98 3.47 -5.02
C LYS A 21 17.06 3.62 -3.81
N GLY A 22 16.16 2.68 -3.62
CA GLY A 22 15.17 2.78 -2.56
C GLY A 22 14.44 1.47 -2.31
N THR A 23 13.49 1.59 -1.40
CA THR A 23 12.63 0.50 -0.96
C THR A 23 11.22 1.03 -1.03
N LYS A 24 10.32 0.26 -1.63
CA LYS A 24 8.93 0.65 -1.77
C LYS A 24 8.17 0.23 -0.53
N VAL A 25 7.38 1.14 0.02
CA VAL A 25 6.42 0.83 1.08
C VAL A 25 5.05 0.73 0.43
N HIS A 26 4.40 -0.42 0.63
CA HIS A 26 3.05 -0.68 0.16
C HIS A 26 2.12 -0.68 1.37
N VAL A 27 0.99 0.01 1.29
CA VAL A 27 0.07 0.17 2.41
C VAL A 27 -1.38 0.07 1.95
N ALA A 28 -2.20 -0.58 2.75
CA ALA A 28 -3.65 -0.51 2.65
C ALA A 28 -4.15 0.40 3.77
N VAL A 29 -4.91 1.44 3.42
CA VAL A 29 -5.42 2.43 4.36
C VAL A 29 -6.94 2.45 4.39
N THR A 30 -7.51 2.84 5.53
CA THR A 30 -8.94 3.17 5.63
C THR A 30 -9.22 4.55 5.01
N PRO A 31 -10.49 4.94 4.81
CA PRO A 31 -10.85 6.29 4.39
C PRO A 31 -10.35 7.40 5.33
N ALA A 32 -10.06 7.08 6.60
CA ALA A 32 -9.47 7.99 7.57
C ALA A 32 -7.93 8.09 7.47
N SER A 33 -7.32 7.51 6.42
CA SER A 33 -5.86 7.43 6.24
C SER A 33 -5.14 6.57 7.30
N LEU A 34 -5.88 5.69 7.98
CA LEU A 34 -5.32 4.80 9.00
C LEU A 34 -4.74 3.54 8.35
N PRO A 35 -3.51 3.15 8.67
CA PRO A 35 -2.90 1.95 8.12
C PRO A 35 -3.60 0.68 8.64
N VAL A 36 -3.94 -0.23 7.73
CA VAL A 36 -4.55 -1.54 8.05
C VAL A 36 -3.59 -2.68 7.75
N SER A 37 -2.81 -2.55 6.68
CA SER A 37 -1.74 -3.48 6.35
C SER A 37 -0.60 -2.71 5.71
N VAL A 38 0.64 -3.10 6.00
CA VAL A 38 1.84 -2.48 5.45
C VAL A 38 2.85 -3.55 5.09
N MET A 39 3.56 -3.33 3.98
CA MET A 39 4.57 -4.24 3.46
C MET A 39 5.71 -3.45 2.82
N ILE A 40 6.86 -4.10 2.71
CA ILE A 40 8.06 -3.55 2.11
C ILE A 40 8.41 -4.37 0.87
N GLY A 41 8.71 -3.69 -0.23
CA GLY A 41 9.12 -4.29 -1.49
C GLY A 41 10.44 -3.70 -2.01
N ARG A 42 11.06 -4.38 -2.96
CA ARG A 42 12.26 -3.84 -3.62
C ARG A 42 11.88 -2.61 -4.45
N GLY A 43 12.78 -1.63 -4.54
CA GLY A 43 12.55 -0.42 -5.34
C GLY A 43 12.23 -0.67 -6.82
N ASN A 44 12.69 -1.79 -7.37
CA ASN A 44 12.47 -2.20 -8.76
C ASN A 44 11.32 -3.22 -8.93
N GLU A 45 10.64 -3.61 -7.85
CA GLU A 45 9.56 -4.60 -7.96
C GLU A 45 8.27 -3.96 -8.48
N HIS A 46 7.58 -4.67 -9.36
CA HIS A 46 6.32 -4.20 -9.92
C HIS A 46 5.23 -4.17 -8.84
N GLU A 47 4.60 -3.01 -8.66
CA GLU A 47 3.64 -2.72 -7.59
C GLU A 47 2.49 -3.73 -7.51
N SER A 48 2.01 -4.20 -8.66
CA SER A 48 0.92 -5.19 -8.75
C SER A 48 1.19 -6.48 -7.96
N ARG A 49 2.46 -6.89 -7.78
CA ARG A 49 2.82 -8.11 -7.03
C ARG A 49 2.51 -8.01 -5.55
N LYS A 50 2.38 -6.80 -5.00
CA LYS A 50 2.19 -6.57 -3.57
C LYS A 50 0.74 -6.41 -3.15
N LEU A 51 -0.20 -6.23 -4.09
CA LEU A 51 -1.62 -6.05 -3.72
C LEU A 51 -2.20 -7.29 -3.04
N ILE A 52 -2.01 -8.49 -3.60
CA ILE A 52 -2.56 -9.71 -2.99
C ILE A 52 -1.98 -9.93 -1.59
N PRO A 53 -0.65 -9.95 -1.40
CA PRO A 53 -0.06 -10.06 -0.06
C PRO A 53 -0.56 -8.99 0.93
N LEU A 54 -0.70 -7.74 0.48
CA LEU A 54 -1.20 -6.64 1.30
C LEU A 54 -2.65 -6.86 1.72
N MET A 55 -3.48 -7.39 0.81
CA MET A 55 -4.87 -7.73 1.09
C MET A 55 -5.02 -8.91 2.04
N GLU A 56 -4.12 -9.88 2.03
CA GLU A 56 -4.11 -10.97 3.03
C GLU A 56 -3.74 -10.48 4.43
N GLY A 57 -2.96 -9.41 4.52
CA GLY A 57 -2.64 -8.74 5.77
C GLY A 57 -3.77 -7.87 6.34
N VAL A 58 -4.88 -7.67 5.61
CA VAL A 58 -6.01 -6.87 6.09
C VAL A 58 -6.75 -7.63 7.20
N SER A 59 -6.81 -7.02 8.38
CA SER A 59 -7.54 -7.56 9.53
C SER A 59 -8.01 -6.43 10.43
N VAL A 60 -9.30 -6.06 10.34
CA VAL A 60 -9.89 -4.95 11.12
C VAL A 60 -10.84 -5.51 12.16
N LYS A 61 -10.54 -5.32 13.44
CA LYS A 61 -11.45 -5.64 14.55
C LYS A 61 -12.39 -4.46 14.76
N ALA A 62 -13.70 -4.72 14.81
CA ALA A 62 -14.68 -3.68 15.14
C ALA A 62 -14.76 -3.54 16.67
N PRO A 63 -14.69 -2.32 17.24
CA PRO A 63 -14.64 -2.11 18.69
C PRO A 63 -15.82 -2.73 19.45
N HIS A 64 -17.02 -2.66 18.87
CA HIS A 64 -18.27 -3.09 19.52
C HIS A 64 -18.89 -4.36 18.92
N ARG A 65 -18.12 -5.15 18.15
CA ARG A 65 -18.61 -6.46 17.69
C ARG A 65 -17.74 -7.57 18.27
N ARG A 66 -18.36 -8.44 19.06
CA ARG A 66 -17.78 -9.75 19.39
C ARG A 66 -17.66 -10.58 18.11
N GLY A 67 -16.54 -11.27 17.92
CA GLY A 67 -16.32 -12.15 16.78
C GLY A 67 -15.02 -11.91 16.02
N ARG A 68 -14.88 -12.59 14.88
CA ARG A 68 -13.67 -12.60 14.06
C ARG A 68 -13.43 -11.24 13.40
N PRO A 69 -12.17 -10.74 13.34
CA PRO A 69 -11.85 -9.53 12.59
C PRO A 69 -12.29 -9.60 11.13
N ARG A 70 -12.71 -8.46 10.58
CA ARG A 70 -13.04 -8.34 9.16
C ARG A 70 -11.76 -8.38 8.33
N LYS A 71 -11.60 -9.42 7.51
CA LYS A 71 -10.45 -9.57 6.59
C LYS A 71 -10.76 -9.19 5.15
N ARG A 72 -12.03 -8.95 4.83
CA ARG A 72 -12.51 -8.69 3.47
C ARG A 72 -13.15 -7.31 3.38
N PRO A 73 -12.55 -6.34 2.66
CA PRO A 73 -13.20 -5.07 2.38
C PRO A 73 -14.30 -5.24 1.32
N TRP A 74 -15.25 -4.31 1.31
CA TRP A 74 -16.34 -4.29 0.34
C TRP A 74 -15.87 -3.81 -1.05
N ARG A 75 -14.93 -2.86 -1.07
CA ARG A 75 -14.33 -2.28 -2.27
C ARG A 75 -12.86 -1.95 -2.00
N VAL A 76 -12.03 -2.06 -3.04
CA VAL A 76 -10.63 -1.64 -3.07
C VAL A 76 -10.45 -0.61 -4.18
N HIS A 77 -9.75 0.47 -3.86
CA HIS A 77 -9.31 1.50 -4.80
C HIS A 77 -7.81 1.34 -5.00
N ALA A 78 -7.35 1.25 -6.23
CA ALA A 78 -5.92 1.13 -6.53
C ALA A 78 -5.59 1.75 -7.89
N ASP A 79 -4.31 2.11 -8.05
CA ASP A 79 -3.82 2.71 -9.28
C ASP A 79 -3.87 1.75 -10.48
N LYS A 80 -3.79 2.33 -11.67
CA LYS A 80 -3.79 1.61 -12.95
C LYS A 80 -2.72 0.51 -13.01
N ASN A 81 -1.57 0.69 -12.37
CA ASN A 81 -0.48 -0.29 -12.34
C ASN A 81 -0.89 -1.62 -11.66
N TYR A 82 -1.93 -1.61 -10.83
CA TYR A 82 -2.47 -2.80 -10.19
C TYR A 82 -3.41 -3.61 -11.10
N ASP A 83 -3.76 -3.10 -12.28
CA ASP A 83 -4.64 -3.78 -13.22
C ASP A 83 -3.94 -4.96 -13.92
N THR A 84 -3.93 -6.11 -13.24
CA THR A 84 -3.40 -7.38 -13.75
C THR A 84 -4.45 -8.48 -13.65
N PHE A 85 -4.33 -9.51 -14.49
CA PHE A 85 -5.23 -10.66 -14.47
C PHE A 85 -5.32 -11.30 -13.08
N LEU A 86 -4.17 -11.55 -12.44
CA LEU A 86 -4.11 -12.17 -11.11
C LEU A 86 -4.80 -11.33 -10.03
N VAL A 87 -4.59 -10.01 -10.03
CA VAL A 87 -5.27 -9.09 -9.09
C VAL A 87 -6.78 -9.11 -9.31
N ARG A 88 -7.24 -9.03 -10.56
CA ARG A 88 -8.66 -9.04 -10.89
C ARG A 88 -9.32 -10.37 -10.48
N LEU A 89 -8.68 -11.50 -10.80
CA LEU A 89 -9.15 -12.83 -10.44
C LEU A 89 -9.23 -13.00 -8.91
N TYR A 90 -8.21 -12.55 -8.17
CA TYR A 90 -8.20 -12.58 -6.71
C TYR A 90 -9.36 -11.78 -6.10
N LEU A 91 -9.56 -10.53 -6.54
CA LEU A 91 -10.63 -9.67 -6.04
C LEU A 91 -12.01 -10.25 -6.40
N GLN A 92 -12.17 -10.80 -7.60
CA GLN A 92 -13.40 -11.43 -8.06
C GLN A 92 -13.74 -12.67 -7.23
N ARG A 93 -12.78 -13.59 -7.02
CA ARG A 93 -12.98 -14.81 -6.21
C ARG A 93 -13.32 -14.48 -4.76
N ARG A 94 -12.78 -13.39 -4.23
CA ARG A 94 -13.13 -12.90 -2.88
C ARG A 94 -14.35 -11.99 -2.87
N HIS A 95 -15.04 -11.79 -4.00
CA HIS A 95 -16.21 -10.90 -4.12
C HIS A 95 -15.95 -9.49 -3.57
N ILE A 96 -14.75 -8.95 -3.82
CA ILE A 96 -14.33 -7.59 -3.47
C ILE A 96 -14.51 -6.71 -4.71
N ARG A 97 -15.22 -5.59 -4.58
CA ARG A 97 -15.39 -4.65 -5.70
C ARG A 97 -14.06 -3.96 -6.02
N ALA A 98 -13.62 -4.00 -7.27
CA ALA A 98 -12.36 -3.39 -7.69
C ALA A 98 -12.62 -2.07 -8.42
N ASN A 99 -12.27 -0.95 -7.80
CA ASN A 99 -12.22 0.36 -8.46
C ASN A 99 -10.78 0.65 -8.90
N ILE A 100 -10.39 0.02 -10.02
CA ILE A 100 -9.04 0.10 -10.58
C ILE A 100 -9.19 0.47 -12.07
N PRO A 101 -8.49 1.51 -12.58
CA PRO A 101 -8.52 1.84 -14.00
C PRO A 101 -8.01 0.66 -14.85
N SER A 102 -8.65 0.38 -15.99
CA SER A 102 -8.16 -0.64 -16.91
C SER A 102 -6.86 -0.21 -17.58
N ARG A 103 -5.89 -1.13 -17.68
CA ARG A 103 -4.68 -0.94 -18.49
C ARG A 103 -4.94 -1.19 -19.97
N SER A 104 -5.89 -2.07 -20.29
CA SER A 104 -6.29 -2.39 -21.65
C SER A 104 -7.37 -1.43 -22.16
N ARG A 105 -7.23 -1.00 -23.43
CA ARG A 105 -8.28 -0.27 -24.16
C ARG A 105 -9.42 -1.20 -24.60
N LYS A 106 -9.18 -2.51 -24.67
CA LYS A 106 -10.21 -3.50 -25.02
C LYS A 106 -11.11 -3.78 -23.82
N LYS A 107 -12.43 -3.81 -24.03
CA LYS A 107 -13.40 -4.30 -23.04
C LYS A 107 -13.02 -5.75 -22.71
N ARG A 108 -12.76 -6.05 -21.43
CA ARG A 108 -12.55 -7.44 -20.99
C ARG A 108 -13.89 -8.17 -21.05
N GLN A 109 -13.89 -9.42 -21.52
CA GLN A 109 -15.04 -10.30 -21.37
C GLN A 109 -15.33 -10.54 -19.88
N GLY A 110 -16.60 -10.49 -19.49
CA GLY A 110 -17.06 -10.68 -18.11
C GLY A 110 -17.76 -9.45 -17.52
N ARG A 111 -17.88 -9.42 -16.18
CA ARG A 111 -18.63 -8.39 -15.44
C ARG A 111 -18.08 -6.99 -15.76
N PRO A 112 -18.93 -6.02 -16.18
CA PRO A 112 -18.49 -4.66 -16.44
C PRO A 112 -17.85 -4.06 -15.18
N THR A 113 -16.61 -3.61 -15.32
CA THR A 113 -15.90 -2.89 -14.27
C THR A 113 -16.39 -1.44 -14.27
N ILE A 114 -17.29 -1.11 -13.36
CA ILE A 114 -17.65 0.28 -13.08
C ILE A 114 -16.42 0.95 -12.45
N PHE A 115 -15.82 1.86 -13.21
CA PHE A 115 -14.72 2.69 -12.75
C PHE A 115 -15.26 4.04 -12.28
N ASP A 116 -14.94 4.40 -11.05
CA ASP A 116 -15.32 5.65 -10.41
C ASP A 116 -14.05 6.47 -10.19
N GLU A 117 -13.79 7.40 -11.11
CA GLU A 117 -12.59 8.23 -11.09
C GLU A 117 -12.59 9.19 -9.89
N HIS A 118 -13.75 9.77 -9.58
CA HIS A 118 -13.88 10.72 -8.47
C HIS A 118 -13.56 10.05 -7.13
N ALA A 119 -14.10 8.86 -6.88
CA ALA A 119 -13.79 8.10 -5.68
C ALA A 119 -12.33 7.61 -5.64
N LEU A 120 -11.71 7.31 -6.80
CA LEU A 120 -10.28 7.01 -6.84
C LEU A 120 -9.44 8.23 -6.46
N LYS A 121 -9.72 9.42 -7.00
CA LYS A 121 -9.02 10.67 -6.67
C LYS A 121 -9.10 10.97 -5.16
N LYS A 122 -10.30 10.87 -4.57
CA LYS A 122 -10.48 11.06 -3.12
C LYS A 122 -9.67 10.05 -2.29
N THR A 123 -9.59 8.80 -2.74
CA THR A 123 -8.85 7.76 -2.02
C THR A 123 -7.33 7.91 -2.19
N ARG A 124 -6.84 8.44 -3.33
CA ARG A 124 -5.43 8.81 -3.47
C ARG A 124 -5.02 9.84 -2.44
N TYR A 125 -5.84 10.88 -2.22
CA TYR A 125 -5.59 11.85 -1.16
C TYR A 125 -5.43 11.18 0.23
N THR A 126 -6.22 10.16 0.55
CA THR A 126 -6.07 9.45 1.84
C THR A 126 -4.75 8.68 1.94
N VAL A 127 -4.27 8.10 0.84
CA VAL A 127 -2.99 7.40 0.79
C VAL A 127 -1.83 8.41 0.89
N GLU A 128 -1.93 9.53 0.17
CA GLU A 128 -0.95 10.62 0.21
C GLU A 128 -0.86 11.26 1.60
N ARG A 129 -1.99 11.48 2.27
CA ARG A 129 -2.05 11.97 3.65
C ARG A 129 -1.35 11.01 4.61
N PHE A 130 -1.58 9.71 4.50
CA PHE A 130 -0.85 8.70 5.27
C PHE A 130 0.66 8.80 5.02
N PHE A 131 1.10 8.87 3.75
CA PHE A 131 2.52 9.01 3.45
C PHE A 131 3.11 10.34 3.93
N SER A 132 2.35 11.42 3.94
CA SER A 132 2.75 12.69 4.55
C SER A 132 3.03 12.55 6.04
N TRP A 133 2.16 11.84 6.78
CA TRP A 133 2.42 11.50 8.19
C TRP A 133 3.62 10.59 8.35
N MET A 134 3.81 9.60 7.48
CA MET A 134 4.99 8.73 7.54
C MET A 134 6.30 9.50 7.33
N LYS A 135 6.28 10.54 6.47
CA LYS A 135 7.45 11.38 6.20
C LYS A 135 7.81 12.33 7.35
N SER A 136 6.90 12.60 8.29
CA SER A 136 7.26 13.39 9.48
C SER A 136 8.25 12.64 10.39
N PHE A 137 8.29 11.31 10.30
CA PHE A 137 9.29 10.49 10.95
C PHE A 137 10.59 10.48 10.12
N ARG A 138 11.56 11.32 10.50
CA ARG A 138 12.85 11.48 9.79
C ARG A 138 13.56 10.15 9.47
N ARG A 139 13.44 9.16 10.36
CA ARG A 139 14.05 7.83 10.20
C ARG A 139 13.40 7.00 9.08
N ILE A 140 12.14 7.28 8.74
CA ILE A 140 11.41 6.64 7.64
C ILE A 140 11.65 7.37 6.33
N ASP A 141 11.59 8.71 6.34
CA ASP A 141 11.77 9.53 5.14
C ASP A 141 13.13 9.27 4.49
N THR A 142 14.20 9.20 5.30
CA THR A 142 15.51 8.75 4.85
C THR A 142 15.89 7.42 5.50
N ARG A 143 15.75 6.33 4.75
CA ARG A 143 16.21 4.99 5.18
C ARG A 143 17.74 4.96 5.33
N TYR A 144 18.20 4.90 6.58
CA TYR A 144 19.59 4.60 6.95
C TYR A 144 19.80 3.13 7.35
N ASP A 145 18.73 2.41 7.69
CA ASP A 145 18.81 1.04 8.20
C ASP A 145 19.22 0.04 7.10
N ARG A 146 20.28 -0.73 7.37
CA ARG A 146 20.79 -1.79 6.47
C ARG A 146 19.86 -3.01 6.44
N LEU A 147 19.31 -3.38 7.58
CA LEU A 147 18.40 -4.52 7.73
C LEU A 147 16.96 -4.14 7.40
N VAL A 148 16.27 -5.00 6.66
CA VAL A 148 14.84 -4.82 6.32
C VAL A 148 13.96 -4.97 7.55
N SER A 149 14.29 -5.89 8.45
CA SER A 149 13.57 -6.15 9.70
C SER A 149 13.50 -4.89 10.59
N SER A 150 14.65 -4.22 10.77
CA SER A 150 14.73 -2.97 11.53
C SER A 150 13.89 -1.87 10.89
N PHE A 151 13.99 -1.68 9.56
CA PHE A 151 13.21 -0.68 8.84
C PHE A 151 11.70 -0.96 8.92
N MET A 152 11.29 -2.23 8.81
CA MET A 152 9.90 -2.66 9.01
C MET A 152 9.43 -2.42 10.44
N GLY A 153 10.30 -2.63 11.43
CA GLY A 153 10.04 -2.30 12.84
C GLY A 153 9.69 -0.82 13.01
N PHE A 154 10.50 0.08 12.47
CA PHE A 154 10.21 1.53 12.52
C PHE A 154 8.93 1.92 11.79
N ILE A 155 8.66 1.34 10.63
CA ILE A 155 7.40 1.55 9.91
C ILE A 155 6.19 1.13 10.76
N ARG A 156 6.27 -0.03 11.42
CA ARG A 156 5.20 -0.52 12.31
C ARG A 156 5.01 0.41 13.51
N ILE A 157 6.09 0.88 14.14
CA ILE A 157 6.02 1.84 15.25
C ILE A 157 5.32 3.13 14.79
N ALA A 158 5.71 3.69 13.64
CA ALA A 158 5.07 4.89 13.10
C ALA A 158 3.58 4.67 12.80
N CYS A 159 3.21 3.52 12.23
CA CYS A 159 1.81 3.15 12.03
C CYS A 159 1.03 3.10 13.35
N SER A 160 1.61 2.50 14.40
CA SER A 160 0.99 2.44 15.73
C SER A 160 0.80 3.83 16.33
N LEU A 161 1.77 4.74 16.19
CA LEU A 161 1.66 6.12 16.67
C LEU A 161 0.57 6.91 15.92
N ILE A 162 0.45 6.71 14.59
CA ILE A 162 -0.62 7.30 13.79
C ILE A 162 -2.00 6.81 14.28
N LEU A 163 -2.13 5.51 14.53
CA LEU A 163 -3.37 4.92 15.04
C LEU A 163 -3.71 5.43 16.45
N MET A 164 -2.72 5.47 17.34
CA MET A 164 -2.89 5.95 18.71
C MET A 164 -3.34 7.42 18.75
N ARG A 165 -2.77 8.27 17.89
CA ARG A 165 -3.19 9.66 17.77
C ARG A 165 -4.67 9.80 17.40
N GLU A 166 -5.20 8.90 16.59
CA GLU A 166 -6.61 8.93 16.21
C GLU A 166 -7.53 8.46 17.34
N VAL A 167 -7.09 7.49 18.14
CA VAL A 167 -7.87 7.00 19.29
C VAL A 167 -7.92 8.01 20.44
N LEU A 168 -6.87 8.83 20.58
CA LEU A 168 -6.76 9.85 21.63
C LEU A 168 -7.36 11.21 21.25
N ARG A 169 -7.96 11.33 20.06
CA ARG A 169 -8.73 12.51 19.64
C ARG A 169 -10.17 12.40 20.11
#